data_AF-A0A9Q8WD21-F1
#
_entry.id   AF-A0A9Q8WD21-F1
#
_cell.length_a   1.000
_cell.length_b   1.000
_cell.length_c   1.000
_cell.angle_alpha   90.00
_cell.angle_beta   90.00
_cell.angle_gamma   90.00
#
_symmetry.space_group_name_H-M   'P 1'
#
loop_
_entity.id
_entity.type
_entity.pdbx_description
1 polymer ?
#
loop_
_entity_poly.entity_id
_entity_poly.type
_entity_poly.pdbx_seq_one_letter_code
_entity_poly.pdbx_strand_id
1 'polypeptide(L)' 'FSNNKPVRLLRSIVVSTPFGNITFYILLINTPFLYYLRNINKLRVYFNNINNLLVKGDIIVLIIRK' A
#
# COMPACT_ATOMS: atom_id res chain seq x y z
N PHE A 1 -2.09 9.13 3.66
CA PHE A 1 -1.47 10.08 2.72
C PHE A 1 -2.27 11.39 2.58
N SER A 2 -3.05 11.80 3.60
CA SER A 2 -4.05 12.87 3.47
C SER A 2 -3.59 14.28 3.86
N ASN A 3 -2.36 14.46 4.32
CA ASN A 3 -1.83 15.80 4.58
C ASN A 3 -0.56 15.92 3.73
N ASN A 4 -0.48 16.94 2.87
CA ASN A 4 0.61 17.26 1.94
C ASN A 4 1.97 17.55 2.62
N LYS A 5 2.31 16.84 3.70
CA LYS A 5 3.59 16.94 4.37
C LYS A 5 4.60 16.10 3.59
N PRO A 6 5.79 16.65 3.28
CA PRO A 6 6.83 15.91 2.61
C PRO A 6 7.19 14.67 3.46
N VAL A 7 7.13 13.50 2.83
CA VAL A 7 7.53 12.26 3.48
C VAL A 7 9.04 12.13 3.37
N ARG A 8 9.73 12.03 4.51
CA ARG A 8 11.19 11.86 4.52
C ARG A 8 11.56 10.41 4.20
N LEU A 9 12.24 10.21 3.07
CA LEU A 9 12.91 8.96 2.75
C LEU A 9 14.15 8.81 3.64
N LEU A 10 14.22 7.74 4.43
CA LEU A 10 15.40 7.42 5.24
C LEU A 10 16.42 6.64 4.44
N ARG A 11 15.95 5.67 3.66
CA ARG A 11 16.80 4.73 2.94
C ARG A 11 16.01 4.01 1.86
N SER A 12 16.66 3.62 0.79
CA SER A 12 16.17 2.59 -0.13
C SER A 12 17.06 1.34 -0.05
N ILE A 13 16.47 0.17 -0.21
CA ILE A 13 17.20 -1.09 -0.40
C ILE A 13 16.70 -1.77 -1.67
N VAL A 14 17.62 -2.35 -2.42
CA VAL A 14 17.29 -3.15 -3.61
C VAL A 14 17.51 -4.61 -3.26
N VAL A 15 16.49 -5.42 -3.52
CA VAL A 15 16.51 -6.86 -3.32
C VAL A 15 16.34 -7.54 -4.67
N SER A 16 17.34 -8.28 -5.10
CA SER A 16 17.24 -9.10 -6.29
C SER A 16 16.39 -10.34 -6.00
N THR A 17 15.38 -10.57 -6.83
CA THR A 17 14.52 -11.75 -6.77
C THR A 17 14.54 -12.47 -8.12
N PRO A 18 14.11 -13.74 -8.19
CA PRO A 18 13.95 -14.44 -9.47
C PRO A 18 13.00 -13.74 -10.45
N PHE A 19 12.14 -12.83 -9.95
CA PHE A 19 11.20 -12.04 -10.75
C PHE A 19 11.73 -10.63 -11.10
N GLY A 20 12.97 -10.32 -10.74
CA GLY A 20 13.61 -9.02 -10.96
C GLY A 20 13.99 -8.29 -9.66
N ASN A 21 14.55 -7.10 -9.81
CA ASN A 21 14.97 -6.27 -8.68
C ASN A 21 13.78 -5.52 -8.09
N ILE A 22 13.57 -5.66 -6.78
CA ILE A 22 12.53 -4.95 -6.03
C ILE A 22 13.19 -3.88 -5.17
N THR A 23 12.77 -2.62 -5.34
CA THR A 23 13.25 -1.50 -4.52
C THR A 23 12.27 -1.20 -3.39
N PHE A 24 12.73 -1.35 -2.15
CA PHE A 24 11.98 -0.96 -0.96
C PHE A 24 12.41 0.43 -0.48
N TYR A 25 11.43 1.27 -0.15
CA TYR A 25 11.66 2.61 0.40
C TYR A 25 11.29 2.63 1.89
N ILE A 26 12.26 2.95 2.74
CA ILE A 26 12.09 3.09 4.18
C ILE A 26 11.79 4.55 4.47
N LEU A 27 10.58 4.84 4.94
CA LEU A 27 10.06 6.20 5.14
C LEU A 27 9.91 6.49 6.64
N LEU A 28 10.36 7.66 7.10
CA LEU A 28 10.08 8.13 8.46
C LEU A 28 8.69 8.78 8.50
N ILE A 29 7.67 8.00 8.85
CA ILE A 29 6.29 8.47 8.92
C ILE A 29 5.63 8.08 10.24
N ASN A 30 4.88 9.00 10.85
CA ASN A 30 4.00 8.72 11.99
C ASN A 30 2.79 7.93 11.45
N THR A 31 2.95 6.61 11.43
CA THR A 31 2.45 5.61 10.47
C THR A 31 0.95 5.59 10.11
N PRO A 32 0.50 6.29 9.06
CA PRO A 32 -0.81 6.06 8.45
C PRO A 32 -0.91 4.70 7.73
N PHE A 33 0.21 4.09 7.33
CA PHE A 33 0.21 2.76 6.70
C PHE A 33 -0.19 1.65 7.67
N LEU A 34 0.31 1.69 8.92
CA LEU A 34 -0.15 0.76 9.96
C LEU A 34 -1.62 1.04 10.35
N TYR A 35 -2.05 2.31 10.36
CA TYR A 35 -3.48 2.64 10.51
C TYR A 35 -4.32 2.11 9.34
N TYR A 36 -3.81 2.18 8.11
CA TYR A 36 -4.46 1.60 6.93
C TYR A 36 -4.57 0.08 7.07
N LEU A 37 -3.50 -0.62 7.44
CA LEU A 37 -3.53 -2.06 7.70
C LEU A 37 -4.52 -2.42 8.81
N ARG A 38 -4.53 -1.67 9.91
CA ARG A 38 -5.50 -1.83 11.01
C ARG A 38 -6.94 -1.63 10.52
N ASN A 39 -7.19 -0.59 9.73
CA ASN A 39 -8.52 -0.29 9.19
C ASN A 39 -8.96 -1.34 8.18
N ILE A 40 -8.07 -1.79 7.30
CA ILE A 40 -8.31 -2.88 6.35
C ILE A 40 -8.65 -4.18 7.07
N ASN A 41 -7.92 -4.50 8.13
CA ASN A 41 -8.18 -5.70 8.91
C ASN A 41 -9.51 -5.59 9.67
N LYS A 42 -9.81 -4.41 10.24
CA LYS A 42 -11.09 -4.12 10.91
C LYS A 42 -12.28 -4.19 9.96
N LEU A 43 -12.14 -3.63 8.76
CA LEU A 43 -13.20 -3.56 7.75
C LEU A 43 -13.29 -4.83 6.90
N ARG A 44 -12.30 -5.73 7.00
CA ARG A 44 -12.11 -6.90 6.14
C ARG A 44 -12.11 -6.53 4.66
N VAL A 45 -11.48 -5.41 4.33
CA VAL A 45 -11.37 -4.87 2.97
C VAL A 45 -9.92 -4.91 2.54
N TYR A 46 -9.59 -5.45 1.37
CA TYR A 46 -8.25 -5.30 0.80
C TYR A 46 -8.30 -4.84 -0.65
N PHE A 47 -7.21 -4.23 -1.10
CA PHE A 47 -7.06 -3.77 -2.48
C PHE A 47 -6.12 -4.73 -3.23
N ASN A 48 -6.67 -5.46 -4.19
CA ASN A 48 -5.91 -6.26 -5.16
C ASN A 48 -5.33 -5.32 -6.22
N ASN A 49 -4.05 -4.99 -6.07
CA ASN A 49 -3.32 -4.10 -6.95
C ASN A 49 -3.01 -4.68 -8.33
N ILE A 50 -3.06 -6.01 -8.50
CA ILE A 50 -2.81 -6.66 -9.80
C ILE A 50 -3.99 -6.41 -10.73
N ASN A 51 -5.20 -6.61 -10.22
CA ASN A 51 -6.44 -6.46 -11.00
C ASN A 51 -7.13 -5.11 -10.77
N ASN A 52 -6.54 -4.25 -9.93
CA ASN A 52 -7.10 -2.96 -9.52
C ASN A 52 -8.52 -3.08 -8.91
N LEU A 53 -8.72 -4.09 -8.04
CA LEU A 53 -10.01 -4.41 -7.41
C LEU A 53 -9.97 -4.12 -5.90
N LEU A 54 -11.03 -3.50 -5.37
CA LEU A 54 -11.30 -3.43 -3.94
C LEU A 54 -12.23 -4.58 -3.54
N VAL A 55 -11.82 -5.42 -2.60
CA VAL A 55 -12.53 -6.64 -2.21
C VAL A 55 -12.94 -6.57 -0.75
N LYS A 56 -14.20 -6.93 -0.45
CA LYS A 56 -14.77 -7.03 0.90
C LYS A 56 -15.71 -8.24 0.99
N GLY A 57 -15.20 -9.40 1.39
CA GLY A 57 -15.96 -10.65 1.27
C GLY A 57 -16.32 -10.89 -0.20
N ASP A 58 -17.59 -11.10 -0.49
CA ASP A 58 -18.09 -11.33 -1.86
C ASP A 58 -18.31 -10.04 -2.67
N ILE A 59 -18.12 -8.86 -2.05
CA ILE A 59 -18.25 -7.57 -2.73
C ILE A 59 -16.93 -7.23 -3.40
N ILE A 60 -16.97 -7.03 -4.72
CA ILE A 60 -15.83 -6.67 -5.55
C ILE A 60 -16.15 -5.38 -6.30
N VAL A 61 -15.29 -4.38 -6.16
CA VAL A 61 -15.41 -3.08 -6.84
C VAL A 61 -14.18 -2.83 -7.71
N LEU A 62 -14.39 -2.60 -9.01
CA LEU A 62 -13.32 -2.18 -9.92
C LEU A 62 -12.97 -0.72 -9.65
N ILE A 63 -11.69 -0.45 -9.40
CA ILE A 63 -11.17 0.91 -9.26
C ILE A 63 -10.69 1.40 -10.62
N ILE A 64 -11.23 2.50 -11.12
CA ILE A 64 -10.71 3.19 -12.32
C ILE A 64 -9.93 4.40 -11.84
N ARG A 65 -8.64 4.47 -12.22
CA ARG A 65 -7.77 5.61 -11.89
C ARG A 65 -7.75 6.54 -13.11
N LYS A 66 -8.04 7.81 -12.91
CA LYS A 66 -8.02 8.86 -13.94
C LYS A 66 -6.74 9.67 -13.83
#